data_AF-V4LHC3-F1
#
_entry.id   AF-V4LHC3-F1
#
_cell.length_a   1.000
_cell.length_b   1.000
_cell.length_c   1.000
_cell.angle_alpha   90.00
_cell.angle_beta   90.00
_cell.angle_gamma   90.00
#
_symmetry.space_group_name_H-M   'P 1'
#
loop_
_entity.id
_entity.type
_entity.pdbx_description
1 polymer ?
#
loop_
_entity_poly.entity_id
_entity_poly.type
_entity_poly.pdbx_seq_one_letter_code
_entity_poly.pdbx_strand_id
1 'polypeptide(L)'
;MAKISFVLLIVALIAFLHVSEANRSIKLDEQVLENDLHEARDLIEEDLKEKETNIKNLETEVSMLTKSEMMLIQLGEAYKSGKSLEPFGKRLKKFNRRIKQAPEELRYVSVIRSILKDLGLNGGRDQDD
;
A
#
# COMPACT_ATOMS: atom_id res chain seq x y z
N MET A 1 -22.17 -7.69 12.95
CA MET A 1 -23.14 -8.69 12.45
C MET A 1 -23.29 -8.56 10.93
N ALA A 2 -22.26 -8.94 10.15
CA ALA A 2 -22.28 -8.86 8.68
C ALA A 2 -21.85 -10.16 7.98
N LYS A 3 -21.30 -11.13 8.73
CA LYS A 3 -20.73 -12.37 8.18
C LYS A 3 -21.79 -13.41 7.79
N ILE A 4 -22.93 -13.43 8.50
CA ILE A 4 -24.06 -14.32 8.21
C ILE A 4 -24.77 -13.90 6.91
N SER A 5 -24.72 -12.61 6.55
CA SER A 5 -25.35 -12.08 5.34
C SER A 5 -24.73 -12.60 4.05
N PHE A 6 -23.42 -12.84 4.03
CA PHE A 6 -22.72 -13.28 2.81
C PHE A 6 -22.96 -14.76 2.52
N VAL A 7 -22.99 -15.60 3.55
CA VAL A 7 -23.28 -17.03 3.38
C VAL A 7 -24.72 -17.24 2.89
N LEU A 8 -25.68 -16.49 3.43
CA LEU A 8 -27.06 -16.52 2.95
C LEU A 8 -27.20 -16.02 1.52
N LEU A 9 -26.41 -15.02 1.11
CA LEU A 9 -26.36 -14.55 -0.27
C LEU A 9 -25.83 -15.64 -1.21
N ILE A 10 -24.76 -16.34 -0.84
CA ILE A 10 -24.21 -17.45 -1.64
C ILE A 10 -25.24 -18.59 -1.78
N VAL A 11 -25.88 -18.99 -0.68
CA VAL A 11 -26.88 -20.06 -0.69
C VAL A 11 -28.09 -19.67 -1.57
N ALA A 12 -28.52 -18.41 -1.48
CA ALA A 12 -29.59 -17.89 -2.34
C ALA A 12 -29.18 -17.90 -3.82
N LEU A 13 -27.96 -17.47 -4.16
CA LEU A 13 -27.45 -17.49 -5.54
C LEU A 13 -27.40 -18.93 -6.10
N ILE A 14 -26.93 -19.91 -5.32
CA ILE A 14 -26.92 -21.32 -5.72
C ILE A 14 -28.35 -21.85 -5.95
N ALA A 15 -29.30 -21.50 -5.07
CA ALA A 15 -30.70 -21.89 -5.23
C ALA A 15 -31.36 -21.24 -6.47
N PHE A 16 -31.06 -19.97 -6.75
CA PHE A 16 -31.55 -19.28 -7.94
C PHE A 16 -30.95 -19.85 -9.23
N LEU A 17 -29.69 -20.29 -9.21
CA LEU A 17 -29.06 -20.99 -10.34
C LEU A 17 -29.80 -22.32 -10.64
N HIS A 18 -30.02 -23.16 -9.62
CA HIS A 18 -30.73 -24.43 -9.80
C HIS A 18 -32.20 -24.27 -10.26
N VAL A 19 -32.92 -23.26 -9.76
CA VAL A 19 -34.31 -22.98 -10.20
C VAL A 19 -34.34 -22.38 -11.62
N SER A 20 -33.33 -21.58 -11.99
CA SER A 20 -33.18 -21.07 -13.35
C SER A 20 -32.81 -22.17 -14.35
N GLU A 21 -32.07 -23.19 -13.94
CA GLU A 21 -31.71 -24.36 -14.76
C GLU A 21 -32.94 -25.23 -15.08
N ALA A 22 -33.86 -25.42 -14.12
CA ALA A 22 -35.05 -26.26 -14.33
C ALA A 22 -36.08 -25.69 -15.33
N ASN A 23 -36.00 -24.39 -15.65
CA ASN A 23 -36.99 -23.70 -16.48
C ASN A 23 -36.46 -23.19 -17.83
N ARG A 24 -35.17 -23.40 -18.14
CA ARG A 24 -34.56 -22.98 -19.40
C ARG A 24 -34.10 -24.21 -20.18
N SER A 25 -34.92 -24.65 -21.13
CA SER A 25 -34.50 -25.48 -22.26
C SER A 25 -33.58 -24.67 -23.19
N ILE A 26 -32.44 -24.24 -22.70
CA ILE A 26 -31.40 -23.60 -23.50
C ILE A 26 -30.23 -24.56 -23.42
N LYS A 27 -29.89 -25.14 -24.57
CA LYS A 27 -28.49 -25.43 -24.91
C LYS A 27 -27.75 -24.08 -24.81
N LEU A 28 -27.53 -23.59 -23.60
CA LEU A 28 -26.45 -22.67 -23.35
C LEU A 28 -25.26 -23.55 -23.64
N ASP A 29 -24.50 -23.15 -24.66
CA ASP A 29 -23.33 -23.85 -25.10
C ASP A 29 -22.43 -24.00 -23.87
N GLU A 30 -22.49 -25.18 -23.24
CA GLU A 30 -21.95 -25.46 -21.91
C GLU A 30 -20.46 -25.14 -21.90
N GLN A 31 -19.84 -25.30 -23.07
CA GLN A 31 -18.48 -24.93 -23.41
C GLN A 31 -18.21 -23.42 -23.42
N VAL A 32 -19.16 -22.59 -23.88
CA VAL A 32 -19.05 -21.12 -23.81
C VAL A 32 -19.14 -20.67 -22.36
N LEU A 33 -20.08 -21.24 -21.59
CA LEU A 33 -20.21 -20.92 -20.17
C LEU A 33 -18.96 -21.35 -19.37
N GLU A 34 -18.39 -22.52 -19.67
CA GLU A 34 -17.16 -23.02 -19.06
C GLU A 34 -15.95 -22.15 -19.40
N ASN A 35 -15.83 -21.69 -20.65
CA ASN A 35 -14.78 -20.76 -21.07
C ASN A 35 -14.91 -19.40 -20.37
N ASP A 36 -16.11 -18.82 -20.32
CA ASP A 36 -16.37 -17.55 -19.63
C ASP A 36 -16.05 -17.64 -18.12
N LEU A 37 -16.38 -18.78 -17.49
CA LEU A 37 -16.03 -19.06 -16.09
C LEU A 37 -14.51 -19.17 -15.88
N HIS A 38 -13.81 -19.81 -16.81
CA HIS A 38 -12.35 -19.94 -16.73
C HIS A 38 -11.66 -18.58 -16.90
N GLU A 39 -12.10 -17.77 -17.87
CA GLU A 39 -11.58 -16.42 -18.08
C GLU A 39 -11.83 -15.52 -16.86
N ALA A 40 -13.06 -15.54 -16.32
CA ALA A 40 -13.38 -14.79 -15.10
C ALA A 40 -12.52 -15.23 -13.90
N ARG A 41 -12.24 -16.53 -13.77
CA ARG A 41 -11.36 -17.06 -12.73
C ARG A 41 -9.92 -16.56 -12.89
N ASP A 42 -9.37 -16.60 -14.10
CA ASP A 42 -8.00 -16.19 -14.38
C ASP A 42 -7.81 -14.69 -14.12
N LEU A 43 -8.78 -13.87 -14.54
CA LEU A 43 -8.81 -12.44 -14.26
C LEU A 43 -8.84 -12.17 -12.75
N ILE A 44 -9.68 -12.89 -11.99
CA ILE A 44 -9.74 -12.75 -10.52
C ILE A 44 -8.42 -13.15 -9.87
N GLU A 45 -7.74 -14.20 -10.36
CA GLU A 45 -6.45 -14.63 -9.83
C GLU A 45 -5.35 -13.60 -10.09
N GLU A 46 -5.32 -13.00 -11.28
CA GLU A 46 -4.39 -11.92 -11.61
C GLU A 46 -4.64 -10.70 -10.72
N ASP A 47 -5.89 -10.26 -10.60
CA ASP A 47 -6.30 -9.14 -9.74
C ASP A 47 -5.91 -9.38 -8.27
N LEU A 48 -6.04 -10.63 -7.80
CA LEU A 48 -5.66 -11.00 -6.44
C LEU A 48 -4.14 -10.90 -6.23
N LYS A 49 -3.34 -11.38 -7.18
CA LYS A 49 -1.87 -11.29 -7.14
C LYS A 49 -1.39 -9.83 -7.17
N GLU A 50 -2.01 -9.00 -8.01
CA GLU A 50 -1.72 -7.58 -8.07
C GLU A 50 -2.02 -6.90 -6.72
N LYS A 51 -3.21 -7.13 -6.17
CA LYS A 51 -3.61 -6.57 -4.87
C LYS A 51 -2.72 -7.06 -3.72
N GLU A 52 -2.31 -8.33 -3.72
CA GLU A 52 -1.40 -8.86 -2.70
C GLU A 52 -0.02 -8.17 -2.77
N THR A 53 0.49 -7.94 -3.98
CA THR A 53 1.74 -7.20 -4.19
C THR A 53 1.61 -5.75 -3.71
N ASN A 54 0.50 -5.10 -4.05
CA ASN A 54 0.22 -3.72 -3.62
C ASN A 54 0.11 -3.60 -2.09
N ILE A 55 -0.53 -4.57 -1.41
CA ILE A 55 -0.59 -4.61 0.05
C ILE A 55 0.81 -4.74 0.65
N LYS A 56 1.66 -5.64 0.14
CA LYS A 56 3.04 -5.80 0.62
C LYS A 56 3.88 -4.53 0.45
N ASN A 57 3.69 -3.83 -0.66
CA ASN A 57 4.34 -2.54 -0.90
C ASN A 57 3.87 -1.49 0.13
N LEU A 58 2.56 -1.38 0.35
CA LEU A 58 1.97 -0.48 1.35
C LEU A 58 2.44 -0.80 2.78
N GLU A 59 2.52 -2.08 3.16
CA GLU A 59 3.06 -2.48 4.46
C GLU A 59 4.51 -2.03 4.65
N THR A 60 5.31 -2.11 3.58
CA THR A 60 6.70 -1.65 3.57
C THR A 60 6.78 -0.12 3.74
N GLU A 61 5.92 0.62 3.04
CA GLU A 61 5.83 2.09 3.17
C GLU A 61 5.40 2.51 4.57
N VAL A 62 4.35 1.90 5.13
CA VAL A 62 3.89 2.15 6.50
C VAL A 62 5.00 1.88 7.50
N SER A 63 5.74 0.77 7.35
CA SER A 63 6.90 0.47 8.21
C SER A 63 7.98 1.56 8.14
N MET A 64 8.22 2.14 6.97
CA MET A 64 9.15 3.26 6.82
C MET A 64 8.64 4.52 7.51
N LEU A 65 7.36 4.86 7.33
CA LEU A 65 6.72 6.01 7.97
C LEU A 65 6.72 5.89 9.51
N THR A 66 6.38 4.73 10.06
CA THR A 66 6.44 4.51 11.52
C THR A 66 7.86 4.73 12.06
N LYS A 67 8.89 4.31 11.32
CA LYS A 67 10.29 4.56 11.72
C LYS A 67 10.64 6.05 11.65
N SER A 68 10.12 6.78 10.67
CA SER A 68 10.29 8.24 10.57
C SER A 68 9.64 8.97 11.73
N GLU A 69 8.40 8.62 12.06
CA GLU A 69 7.65 9.20 13.17
C GLU A 69 8.40 9.00 14.48
N MET A 70 8.83 7.77 14.77
CA MET A 70 9.62 7.46 15.96
C MET A 70 10.93 8.28 16.02
N MET A 71 11.60 8.48 14.88
CA MET A 71 12.81 9.30 14.82
C MET A 71 12.53 10.77 15.09
N LEU A 72 11.41 11.32 14.61
CA LEU A 72 10.98 12.69 14.88
C LEU A 72 10.63 12.89 16.36
N ILE A 73 9.94 11.93 16.98
CA ILE A 73 9.63 11.93 18.41
C ILE A 73 10.94 11.97 19.22
N GLN A 74 11.86 11.04 18.94
CA GLN A 74 13.16 10.99 19.63
C GLN A 74 13.99 12.26 19.43
N LEU A 75 13.93 12.86 18.24
CA LEU A 75 14.61 14.12 17.95
C LEU A 75 14.01 15.26 18.77
N GLY A 76 12.68 15.35 18.84
CA GLY A 76 11.98 16.34 19.65
C GLY A 76 12.29 16.22 21.13
N GLU A 77 12.36 14.99 21.67
CA GLU A 77 12.78 14.73 23.05
C GLU A 77 14.24 15.10 23.30
N ALA A 78 15.15 14.75 22.39
CA ALA A 78 16.56 15.09 22.50
C ALA A 78 16.77 16.61 22.51
N TYR A 79 16.05 17.32 21.64
CA TYR A 79 16.06 18.79 21.59
C TYR A 79 15.56 19.40 22.90
N LYS A 80 14.40 18.94 23.41
CA LYS A 80 13.84 19.41 24.70
C LYS A 80 14.76 19.15 25.90
N SER A 81 15.52 18.05 25.85
CA SER A 81 16.41 17.64 26.94
C SER A 81 17.86 18.13 26.80
N GLY A 82 18.16 18.96 25.79
CA GLY A 82 19.51 19.49 25.55
C GLY A 82 20.54 18.42 25.16
N LYS A 83 20.09 17.23 24.73
CA LYS A 83 20.97 16.14 24.30
C LYS A 83 21.53 16.41 22.90
N SER A 84 22.72 15.89 22.62
CA SER A 84 23.36 16.03 21.31
C SER A 84 22.50 15.46 20.18
N LEU A 85 22.32 16.26 19.12
CA LEU A 85 21.56 15.89 17.92
C LEU A 85 22.42 15.22 16.84
N GLU A 86 23.75 15.17 17.02
CA GLU A 86 24.70 14.58 16.06
C GLU A 86 24.36 13.13 15.65
N PRO A 87 23.90 12.24 16.57
CA PRO A 87 23.48 10.89 16.20
C PRO A 87 22.29 10.85 15.23
N PHE A 88 21.40 11.83 15.29
CA PHE A 88 20.24 11.92 14.40
C PHE A 88 20.67 12.32 12.98
N GLY A 89 21.68 13.18 12.83
CA GLY A 89 22.24 13.51 11.51
C GLY A 89 22.76 12.28 10.76
N LYS A 90 23.47 11.37 11.47
CA LYS A 90 23.95 10.10 10.88
C LYS A 90 22.78 9.17 10.50
N ARG A 91 21.76 9.07 11.36
CA ARG A 91 20.56 8.26 11.09
C ARG A 91 19.74 8.80 9.94
N LEU A 92 19.57 10.13 9.86
CA LEU A 92 18.84 10.81 8.79
C LEU A 92 19.53 10.64 7.43
N LYS A 93 20.87 10.71 7.38
CA LYS A 93 21.65 10.44 6.16
C LYS A 93 21.43 9.00 5.65
N LYS A 94 21.42 8.02 6.56
CA LYS A 94 21.15 6.61 6.22
C LYS A 94 19.70 6.40 5.75
N PHE A 95 18.75 7.08 6.39
CA PHE A 95 17.34 7.03 6.03
C PHE A 95 17.08 7.65 4.65
N ASN A 96 17.64 8.83 4.38
CA ASN A 96 17.55 9.51 3.09
C ASN A 96 18.14 8.66 1.94
N ARG A 97 19.23 7.92 2.19
CA ARG A 97 19.78 6.98 1.20
C ARG A 97 18.81 5.85 0.86
N ARG A 98 18.04 5.34 1.83
CA ARG A 98 17.04 4.28 1.61
C ARG A 98 15.83 4.82 0.84
N ILE A 99 15.40 6.04 1.13
CA ILE A 99 14.32 6.71 0.40
C ILE A 99 14.71 6.95 -1.07
N LYS A 100 15.93 7.44 -1.34
CA LYS A 100 16.42 7.65 -2.70
C LYS A 100 16.59 6.38 -3.53
N GLN A 101 16.59 5.21 -2.89
CA GLN A 101 16.67 3.91 -3.54
C GLN A 101 15.28 3.29 -3.75
N ALA A 102 14.22 3.89 -3.20
CA ALA A 102 12.85 3.50 -3.48
C ALA A 102 12.38 4.14 -4.80
N PRO A 103 11.49 3.48 -5.58
CA PRO A 103 10.98 4.00 -6.85
C PRO A 103 10.40 5.41 -6.73
N GLU A 104 10.53 6.20 -7.79
CA GLU A 104 10.49 7.67 -7.86
C GLU A 104 9.11 8.34 -7.64
N GLU A 105 8.18 7.69 -6.93
CA GLU A 105 6.83 8.24 -6.67
C GLU A 105 6.73 8.89 -5.28
N LEU A 106 7.66 9.80 -4.95
CA LEU A 106 7.80 10.30 -3.57
C LEU A 106 7.49 11.80 -3.43
N ARG A 107 6.18 12.11 -3.43
CA ARG A 107 5.60 13.38 -2.95
C ARG A 107 6.07 13.78 -1.54
N TYR A 108 6.57 12.84 -0.74
CA TYR A 108 7.01 13.10 0.64
C TYR A 108 8.42 13.71 0.75
N VAL A 109 9.26 13.53 -0.27
CA VAL A 109 10.63 14.08 -0.28
C VAL A 109 10.61 15.60 -0.43
N SER A 110 9.67 16.15 -1.20
CA SER A 110 9.50 17.60 -1.35
C SER A 110 9.01 18.23 -0.04
N VAL A 111 8.04 17.61 0.63
CA VAL A 111 7.49 18.09 1.91
C VAL A 111 8.55 18.09 3.01
N ILE A 112 9.32 17.00 3.15
CA ILE A 112 10.39 16.92 4.15
C ILE A 112 11.52 17.90 3.82
N ARG A 113 11.85 18.09 2.54
CA ARG A 113 12.86 19.08 2.12
C ARG A 113 12.44 20.51 2.49
N SER A 114 11.16 20.85 2.31
CA SER A 114 10.64 22.17 2.70
C SER A 114 10.71 22.36 4.22
N ILE A 115 10.30 21.36 5.02
CA ILE A 115 10.38 21.42 6.48
C ILE A 115 11.83 21.63 6.95
N LEU A 116 12.79 20.92 6.35
CA LEU A 116 14.21 21.08 6.70
C LEU A 116 14.79 22.44 6.30
N LYS A 117 14.28 23.04 5.22
CA LYS A 117 14.62 24.41 4.81
C LYS A 117 14.10 25.43 5.81
N ASP A 118 12.84 25.30 6.23
CA ASP A 118 12.19 26.21 7.16
C ASP A 118 12.82 26.16 8.57
N LEU A 119 13.39 25.02 8.96
CA LEU A 119 14.10 24.85 10.23
C LEU A 119 15.57 25.30 10.19
N GLY A 120 16.08 25.79 9.05
CA GLY A 120 17.47 26.19 8.89
C GLY A 120 18.48 25.01 8.97
N LEU A 121 17.99 23.78 8.82
CA LEU A 121 18.78 22.55 8.94
C LEU A 121 19.34 22.07 7.59
N ASN A 122 19.05 22.78 6.50
CA ASN A 122 19.56 22.48 5.18
C ASN A 122 20.94 23.14 5.00
N GLY A 123 21.97 22.51 5.56
CA GLY A 123 23.35 22.97 5.44
C GLY A 123 23.90 22.84 4.02
N GLY A 124 23.92 23.97 3.31
CA GLY A 124 24.90 24.33 2.28
C GLY A 124 25.05 23.40 1.08
N ARG A 125 24.37 23.73 -0.02
CA ARG A 125 24.86 23.52 -1.39
C ARG A 125 24.14 24.45 -2.37
N ASP A 126 24.21 25.74 -2.04
CA ASP A 126 24.27 26.76 -3.08
C ASP A 126 25.76 27.06 -3.25
N GLN A 127 26.39 26.44 -4.27
CA GLN A 127 27.59 26.90 -4.96
C GLN A 127 27.91 25.91 -6.10
N ASP A 128 27.68 26.42 -7.32
CA ASP A 128 28.36 26.19 -8.62
C ASP A 128 28.38 24.75 -9.18
N ASP A 129 27.84 24.41 -10.36
CA ASP A 129 27.55 25.12 -11.62
C ASP A 129 26.14 24.82 -12.19
#